data_AF-A0A2I0CX12-F1
#
_entry.id   AF-A0A2I0CX12-F1
#
_cell.length_a   1.000
_cell.length_b   1.000
_cell.length_c   1.000
_cell.angle_alpha   90.00
_cell.angle_beta   90.00
_cell.angle_gamma   90.00
#
_symmetry.space_group_name_H-M   'P 1'
#
loop_
_entity.id
_entity.type
_entity.pdbx_description
1 polymer ?
#
loop_
_entity_poly.entity_id
_entity_poly.type
_entity_poly.pdbx_seq_one_letter_code
_entity_poly.pdbx_strand_id
1 'polypeptide(L)'
;KSSFPRQFTLKMTVKNTGNEAFSLIGYPRLVGADGSESAGNNIMFGSVHPNGYATGTSTITIMTEQEYAALEESAVLRVKYQSMKPLPYEGIWAVDFSTL
;
A
#
# COMPACT_ATOMS: atom_id res chain seq x y z
N LYS A 1 -7.60 21.46 -16.68
CA LYS A 1 -6.40 20.73 -17.15
C LYS A 1 -5.97 19.81 -16.03
N SER A 2 -6.10 18.50 -16.19
CA SER A 2 -5.61 17.54 -15.20
C SER A 2 -4.08 17.64 -15.16
N SER A 3 -3.50 18.07 -14.04
CA SER A 3 -2.04 18.18 -13.90
C SER A 3 -1.49 16.86 -13.37
N PHE A 4 -0.86 16.10 -14.25
CA PHE A 4 -0.07 14.93 -13.87
C PHE A 4 1.41 15.31 -13.71
N PRO A 5 2.16 14.66 -12.81
CA PRO A 5 1.77 13.49 -12.01
C PRO A 5 0.91 13.81 -10.77
N ARG A 6 0.04 12.87 -10.36
CA ARG A 6 -0.70 12.90 -9.08
C ARG A 6 -0.03 12.00 -8.06
N GLN A 7 0.04 12.43 -6.80
CA GLN A 7 0.69 11.67 -5.72
C GLN A 7 -0.31 11.32 -4.62
N PHE A 8 -0.32 10.04 -4.24
CA PHE A 8 -1.12 9.51 -3.13
C PHE A 8 -0.19 9.09 -2.01
N THR A 9 -0.41 9.64 -0.81
CA THR A 9 0.33 9.25 0.39
C THR A 9 -0.44 8.16 1.13
N LEU A 10 0.17 6.98 1.21
CA LEU A 10 -0.32 5.87 2.02
C LEU A 10 0.37 5.89 3.38
N LYS A 11 -0.40 6.01 4.46
CA LYS A 11 0.08 5.80 5.83
C LYS A 11 -0.53 4.52 6.37
N MET A 12 0.33 3.57 6.77
CA MET A 12 -0.12 2.27 7.27
C MET A 12 0.46 2.01 8.67
N THR A 13 -0.36 1.45 9.54
CA THR A 13 0.04 1.02 10.88
C THR A 13 -0.17 -0.49 11.00
N VAL A 14 0.87 -1.20 11.44
CA VAL A 14 0.85 -2.64 11.69
C VAL A 14 0.90 -2.87 13.19
N LYS A 15 0.07 -3.80 13.68
CA LYS A 15 0.08 -4.28 15.06
C LYS A 15 0.61 -5.71 15.09
N ASN A 16 1.60 -6.00 15.93
CA ASN A 16 2.00 -7.36 16.20
C ASN A 16 1.07 -7.99 17.24
N THR A 17 0.23 -8.92 16.81
CA THR A 17 -0.70 -9.68 17.67
C THR A 17 -0.13 -11.03 18.12
N GLY A 18 1.09 -11.37 17.70
CA GLY A 18 1.80 -12.58 18.09
C GLY A 18 2.69 -12.38 19.32
N ASN A 19 3.38 -13.46 19.69
CA ASN A 19 4.21 -13.53 20.91
C ASN A 19 5.71 -13.30 20.65
N GLU A 20 6.12 -13.12 19.40
CA GLU A 20 7.52 -12.90 19.03
C GLU A 20 7.68 -11.65 18.17
N ALA A 21 8.84 -11.00 18.26
CA ALA A 21 9.17 -9.91 17.35
C ALA A 21 9.31 -10.41 15.90
N PHE A 22 8.99 -9.55 14.95
CA PHE A 22 9.23 -9.78 13.53
C PHE A 22 9.64 -8.50 12.81
N SER A 23 10.34 -8.64 11.70
CA SER A 23 10.63 -7.54 10.77
C SER A 23 9.72 -7.65 9.55
N LEU A 24 9.25 -6.50 9.05
CA LEU A 24 8.28 -6.44 7.95
C LEU A 24 8.63 -5.34 6.96
N ILE A 25 8.54 -5.68 5.68
CA ILE A 25 8.55 -4.73 4.56
C ILE A 25 7.23 -4.87 3.81
N GLY A 26 6.56 -3.74 3.54
CA GLY A 26 5.35 -3.67 2.72
C GLY A 26 5.66 -3.15 1.32
N TYR A 27 5.07 -3.77 0.31
CA TYR A 27 5.17 -3.38 -1.11
C TYR A 27 3.79 -2.96 -1.62
N PRO A 28 3.39 -1.70 -1.42
CA PRO A 28 2.06 -1.23 -1.80
C PRO A 28 1.96 -0.98 -3.31
N ARG A 29 0.79 -1.29 -3.87
CA ARG A 29 0.40 -1.02 -5.26
C ARG A 29 -1.05 -0.63 -5.31
N LEU A 30 -1.37 0.40 -6.10
CA LEU A 30 -2.74 0.66 -6.53
C LEU A 30 -2.98 -0.12 -7.82
N VAL A 31 -4.10 -0.83 -7.89
CA VAL A 31 -4.51 -1.65 -9.03
C VAL A 31 -5.82 -1.10 -9.55
N GLY A 32 -5.84 -0.67 -10.82
CA GLY A 32 -7.04 -0.16 -11.50
C GLY A 32 -7.91 -1.28 -12.07
N ALA A 33 -9.10 -0.90 -12.58
CA ALA A 33 -10.08 -1.83 -13.15
C ALA A 33 -9.56 -2.58 -14.39
N ASP A 34 -8.66 -1.96 -15.15
CA ASP A 34 -7.99 -2.53 -16.31
C ASP A 34 -6.80 -3.43 -15.96
N GLY A 35 -6.50 -3.59 -14.67
CA GLY A 35 -5.36 -4.35 -14.17
C GLY A 35 -4.03 -3.59 -14.20
N SER A 36 -4.02 -2.31 -14.57
CA SER A 36 -2.84 -1.46 -14.45
C SER A 36 -2.41 -1.35 -12.99
N GLU A 37 -1.11 -1.35 -12.73
CA GLU A 37 -0.56 -1.26 -11.39
C GLU A 37 0.36 -0.03 -11.25
N SER A 38 0.09 0.80 -10.25
CA SER A 38 0.97 1.89 -9.83
C SER A 38 1.64 1.53 -8.50
N ALA A 39 2.96 1.31 -8.55
CA ALA A 39 3.73 0.92 -7.39
C ALA A 39 4.06 2.12 -6.50
N GLY A 40 3.99 1.91 -5.19
CA GLY A 40 4.54 2.84 -4.20
C GLY A 40 5.95 2.48 -3.77
N ASN A 41 6.59 3.41 -3.08
CA ASN A 41 7.81 3.13 -2.35
C ASN A 41 7.58 2.04 -1.29
N ASN A 42 8.60 1.22 -1.04
CA ASN A 42 8.54 0.19 0.00
C ASN A 42 8.33 0.84 1.37
N ILE A 43 7.50 0.23 2.20
CA ILE A 43 7.30 0.65 3.59
C ILE A 43 8.16 -0.21 4.49
N MET A 44 9.18 0.39 5.10
CA MET A 44 10.02 -0.27 6.09
C MET A 44 9.40 -0.09 7.48
N PHE A 45 8.83 -1.16 8.05
CA PHE A 45 8.26 -1.12 9.40
C PHE A 45 9.29 -1.38 10.51
N GLY A 46 10.47 -1.89 10.15
CA GLY A 46 11.49 -2.30 11.11
C GLY A 46 11.05 -3.52 11.94
N SER A 47 11.60 -3.66 13.14
CA SER A 47 11.23 -4.71 14.10
C SER A 47 9.98 -4.29 14.89
N VAL A 48 8.95 -5.12 14.88
CA VAL A 48 7.70 -4.93 15.63
C VAL A 48 7.64 -5.92 16.78
N HIS A 49 7.82 -5.44 18.01
CA HIS A 49 7.77 -6.28 19.22
C HIS A 49 6.34 -6.79 19.51
N PRO A 50 6.18 -7.88 20.29
CA PRO A 50 4.86 -8.39 20.69
C PRO A 50 3.98 -7.31 21.29
N ASN A 51 2.71 -7.24 20.85
CA ASN A 51 1.74 -6.18 21.19
C ASN A 51 2.13 -4.76 20.76
N GLY A 52 3.25 -4.59 20.08
CA GLY A 52 3.76 -3.33 19.57
C GLY A 52 3.09 -2.90 18.26
N TYR A 53 3.34 -1.64 17.91
CA TYR A 53 2.89 -1.03 16.67
C TYR A 53 4.07 -0.47 15.89
N ALA A 54 3.99 -0.55 14.57
CA ALA A 54 4.90 0.17 13.67
C ALA A 54 4.08 0.93 12.64
N THR A 55 4.47 2.16 12.34
CA THR A 55 3.83 2.98 11.31
C THR A 55 4.85 3.32 10.25
N GLY A 56 4.42 3.24 8.99
CA GLY A 56 5.24 3.64 7.87
C GLY A 56 4.41 4.32 6.79
N THR A 57 5.11 5.01 5.91
CA THR A 57 4.52 5.82 4.84
C THR A 57 5.07 5.37 3.50
N SER A 58 4.22 5.37 2.48
CA SER A 58 4.59 5.24 1.08
C SER A 58 3.97 6.37 0.27
N THR A 59 4.59 6.67 -0.86
CA THR A 59 4.02 7.54 -1.89
C THR A 59 3.85 6.71 -3.14
N ILE A 60 2.65 6.76 -3.72
CA ILE A 60 2.30 6.16 -5.00
C ILE A 60 2.08 7.31 -5.98
N THR A 61 2.81 7.31 -7.09
CA THR A 61 2.71 8.34 -8.12
C THR A 61 1.96 7.80 -9.33
N ILE A 62 0.90 8.49 -9.74
CA ILE A 62 0.16 8.22 -10.97
C ILE A 62 0.65 9.20 -12.02
N MET A 63 1.15 8.68 -13.14
CA MET A 63 1.88 9.46 -14.14
C MET A 63 0.98 9.97 -15.26
N THR A 64 -0.13 9.28 -15.52
CA THR A 64 -1.00 9.57 -16.65
C THR A 64 -2.48 9.68 -16.25
N GLU A 65 -3.22 10.41 -17.07
CA GLU A 65 -4.68 10.52 -16.93
C GLU A 65 -5.39 9.19 -17.15
N GLN A 66 -4.87 8.34 -18.03
CA GLN A 66 -5.42 7.00 -18.26
C GLN A 66 -5.27 6.09 -17.03
N GLU A 67 -4.09 6.05 -16.41
CA GLU A 67 -3.87 5.28 -15.17
C GLU A 67 -4.81 5.75 -14.06
N TYR A 68 -5.03 7.07 -13.96
CA TYR A 68 -5.93 7.62 -12.96
C TYR A 68 -7.39 7.27 -13.23
N ALA A 69 -7.86 7.35 -14.48
CA ALA A 69 -9.21 6.98 -14.85
C ALA A 69 -9.52 5.51 -14.51
N ALA A 70 -8.57 4.59 -14.75
CA ALA A 70 -8.72 3.18 -14.37
C ALA A 70 -8.86 2.97 -12.86
N LEU A 71 -8.25 3.84 -12.04
CA LEU A 71 -8.40 3.82 -10.59
C LEU A 71 -9.74 4.41 -10.11
N GLU A 72 -10.25 5.43 -10.80
CA GLU A 72 -11.57 6.02 -10.50
C GLU A 72 -12.72 5.03 -10.73
N GLU A 73 -12.60 4.14 -11.72
CA GLU A 73 -13.62 3.11 -12.00
C GLU A 73 -13.67 2.04 -10.91
N SER A 74 -12.51 1.54 -10.47
CA SER A 74 -12.37 0.58 -9.37
C SER A 74 -10.91 0.45 -9.00
N ALA A 75 -10.51 1.04 -7.86
CA ALA A 75 -9.17 0.86 -7.33
C ALA A 75 -9.12 -0.14 -6.18
N VAL A 76 -8.06 -0.94 -6.20
CA VAL A 76 -7.68 -1.81 -5.10
C VAL A 76 -6.27 -1.45 -4.64
N LEU A 77 -6.11 -1.14 -3.36
CA LEU A 77 -4.81 -1.12 -2.72
C LEU A 77 -4.41 -2.55 -2.37
N ARG A 78 -3.35 -3.02 -3.00
CA ARG A 78 -2.69 -4.29 -2.70
C ARG A 78 -1.38 -4.01 -1.98
N VAL A 79 -1.15 -4.64 -0.83
CA VAL A 79 0.13 -4.57 -0.14
C VAL A 79 0.67 -5.96 0.08
N LYS A 80 1.73 -6.30 -0.64
CA LYS A 80 2.48 -7.55 -0.40
C LYS A 80 3.42 -7.37 0.76
N TYR A 81 3.59 -8.42 1.55
CA TYR A 81 4.42 -8.40 2.74
C TYR A 81 5.62 -9.34 2.58
N GLN A 82 6.81 -8.85 2.93
CA GLN A 82 7.98 -9.69 3.10
C GLN A 82 8.43 -9.65 4.54
N SER A 83 8.59 -10.83 5.13
CA SER A 83 9.14 -11.02 6.47
C SER A 83 10.07 -12.22 6.48
N MET A 84 10.97 -12.28 7.46
CA MET A 84 11.78 -13.47 7.73
C MET A 84 10.96 -14.63 8.32
N LYS A 85 9.73 -14.35 8.77
CA LYS A 85 8.78 -15.34 9.27
C LYS A 85 7.62 -15.52 8.29
N PRO A 86 6.98 -16.68 8.24
CA PRO A 86 5.77 -16.87 7.44
C PRO A 86 4.65 -15.98 7.99
N LEU A 87 4.32 -14.93 7.24
CA LEU A 87 3.20 -14.02 7.49
C LEU A 87 2.19 -14.14 6.32
N PRO A 88 0.93 -13.68 6.48
CA PRO A 88 0.02 -13.53 5.36
C PRO A 88 0.71 -12.76 4.22
N TYR A 89 0.65 -13.34 3.03
CA TYR A 89 1.41 -12.86 1.88
C TYR A 89 0.98 -11.46 1.41
N GLU A 90 -0.29 -11.09 1.63
CA GLU A 90 -0.89 -9.90 1.03
C GLU A 90 -2.09 -9.37 1.83
N GLY A 91 -2.22 -8.05 1.89
CA GLY A 91 -3.43 -7.33 2.29
C GLY A 91 -4.06 -6.62 1.10
N ILE A 92 -5.39 -6.59 1.03
CA ILE A 92 -6.17 -6.05 -0.08
C ILE A 92 -7.29 -5.16 0.46
N TRP A 93 -7.39 -3.92 -0.02
CA TRP A 93 -8.44 -2.96 0.35
C TRP A 93 -9.02 -2.30 -0.89
N ALA A 94 -10.34 -2.19 -0.97
CA ALA A 94 -10.99 -1.32 -1.95
C ALA A 94 -10.67 0.15 -1.59
N VAL A 95 -10.40 0.97 -2.61
CA VAL A 95 -10.13 2.41 -2.45
C VAL A 95 -11.10 3.17 -3.32
N ASP A 96 -11.80 4.14 -2.74
CA ASP A 96 -12.74 5.01 -3.45
C ASP A 96 -12.09 6.38 -3.69
N PHE A 97 -11.71 6.63 -4.94
CA PHE A 97 -11.11 7.90 -5.38
C PHE A 97 -12.13 9.01 -5.61
N SER A 98 -13.44 8.72 -5.62
CA SER A 98 -14.48 9.75 -5.81
C SER A 98 -14.57 10.73 -4.63
N THR A 99 -13.93 10.39 -3.52
CA THR A 99 -13.92 11.18 -2.27
C THR A 99 -12.66 12.05 -2.09
N LEU A 100 -11.74 12.03 -3.07
CA LEU A 100 -10.45 12.73 -3.04
C LEU A 100 -10.42 13.92 -4.00
#